data_AF-A0A2E2Q145-F1
#
_entry.id   AF-A0A2E2Q145-F1
#
_cell.length_a   1.000
_cell.length_b   1.000
_cell.length_c   1.000
_cell.angle_alpha   90.00
_cell.angle_beta   90.00
_cell.angle_gamma   90.00
#
_symmetry.space_group_name_H-M   'P 1'
#
loop_
_entity.id
_entity.type
_entity.pdbx_description
1 polymer ?
#
loop_
_entity_poly.entity_id
_entity_poly.type
_entity_poly.pdbx_seq_one_letter_code
_entity_poly.pdbx_strand_id
1 'polypeptide(L)'
;MEHGSHEGMEHGSHEGMEHGSHEGMEHGGHEGMDHGDMEMSPGGIPLAEGGEDRDGLEMDVLQVRLGPVLRDWPAGLVLHCSLQGDVIVEAQAELVDGRSRQDDDVVGPARGIDNIASLLALAGWDDAAAEARRIRDTALESGEGAAGSELERLRRRVRRSWTLRWSLRGVRRLSDKEAHARRLPADAVGDTYDRLIGMLDRAVAGVAATAAGDTGTRTNDAGRTLSTDHLAHLVMGLDLATARLVLASLDIHELLAGQAEHEVSHG
;
A
#
# COMPACT_ATOMS: atom_id res chain seq x y z
N MET A 1 -56.58 -7.09 -37.16
CA MET A 1 -57.83 -7.81 -37.49
C MET A 1 -57.44 -9.28 -37.66
N GLU A 2 -58.24 -10.17 -37.04
CA GLU A 2 -58.24 -11.65 -37.12
C GLU A 2 -57.05 -12.36 -36.44
N HIS A 3 -57.18 -13.12 -35.34
CA HIS A 3 -58.09 -14.18 -34.84
C HIS A 3 -58.02 -15.55 -35.54
N GLY A 4 -57.81 -16.59 -34.73
CA GLY A 4 -58.03 -18.02 -35.04
C GLY A 4 -57.05 -18.93 -34.27
N SER A 5 -57.24 -19.26 -32.98
CA SER A 5 -58.13 -20.27 -32.38
C SER A 5 -57.75 -21.73 -32.65
N HIS A 6 -57.39 -22.45 -31.57
CA HIS A 6 -57.62 -23.88 -31.30
C HIS A 6 -57.21 -24.08 -29.81
N GLU A 7 -58.12 -24.14 -28.82
CA GLU A 7 -58.93 -25.31 -28.41
C GLU A 7 -58.10 -26.62 -28.46
N GLY A 8 -57.85 -27.39 -27.41
CA GLY A 8 -58.37 -27.46 -26.05
C GLY A 8 -58.27 -28.94 -25.65
N MET A 9 -57.56 -29.29 -24.57
CA MET A 9 -57.63 -30.61 -23.93
C MET A 9 -57.26 -30.48 -22.44
N GLU A 10 -58.28 -30.44 -21.58
CA GLU A 10 -58.19 -30.83 -20.17
C GLU A 10 -58.40 -32.34 -20.04
N HIS A 11 -57.99 -32.91 -18.89
CA HIS A 11 -58.26 -34.21 -18.25
C HIS A 11 -56.91 -34.79 -17.76
N GLY A 12 -56.70 -35.21 -16.52
CA GLY A 12 -57.63 -35.41 -15.42
C GLY A 12 -56.93 -35.48 -14.06
N SER A 13 -57.80 -35.42 -13.05
CA SER A 13 -57.58 -35.56 -11.62
C SER A 13 -56.85 -36.83 -11.20
N HIS A 14 -55.96 -36.71 -10.21
CA HIS A 14 -55.72 -37.78 -9.24
C HIS A 14 -55.76 -37.20 -7.83
N GLU A 15 -56.89 -37.45 -7.17
CA GLU A 15 -57.08 -37.31 -5.72
C GLU A 15 -56.38 -38.46 -4.99
N GLY A 16 -55.88 -38.14 -3.79
CA GLY A 16 -56.02 -38.98 -2.60
C GLY A 16 -55.12 -40.20 -2.47
N MET A 17 -53.98 -40.03 -1.79
CA MET A 17 -53.40 -41.08 -0.92
C MET A 17 -52.79 -40.43 0.33
N GLU A 18 -53.60 -40.34 1.39
CA GLU A 18 -53.14 -40.20 2.76
C GLU A 18 -52.62 -41.54 3.26
N HIS A 19 -51.39 -41.57 3.77
CA HIS A 19 -50.87 -42.71 4.53
C HIS A 19 -50.22 -42.22 5.82
N GLY A 20 -50.92 -42.47 6.93
CA GLY A 20 -50.38 -43.21 8.06
C GLY A 20 -49.26 -42.56 8.86
N SER A 21 -49.64 -42.04 10.02
CA SER A 21 -48.80 -41.84 11.20
C SER A 21 -47.91 -43.06 11.51
N HIS A 22 -46.60 -42.84 11.63
CA HIS A 22 -45.70 -43.75 12.36
C HIS A 22 -45.10 -43.00 13.54
N GLU A 23 -45.75 -43.16 14.70
CA GLU A 23 -45.14 -42.95 16.00
C GLU A 23 -44.16 -44.10 16.32
N GLY A 24 -43.06 -43.75 16.98
CA GLY A 24 -42.32 -44.67 17.86
C GLY A 24 -41.19 -45.49 17.24
N MET A 25 -40.00 -44.90 17.11
CA MET A 25 -38.74 -45.63 17.26
C MET A 25 -37.77 -44.78 18.11
N GLU A 26 -37.81 -45.00 19.41
CA GLU A 26 -36.77 -44.60 20.35
C GLU A 26 -35.52 -45.44 20.07
N HIS A 27 -34.44 -44.80 19.64
CA HIS A 27 -33.11 -45.40 19.65
C HIS A 27 -32.36 -44.94 20.89
N GLY A 28 -32.06 -45.94 21.73
CA GLY A 28 -31.39 -45.80 23.02
C GLY A 28 -30.01 -45.17 22.94
N GLY A 29 -29.61 -44.68 24.12
CA GLY A 29 -28.42 -43.89 24.34
C GLY A 29 -27.12 -44.54 23.89
N HIS A 30 -26.25 -43.70 23.34
CA HIS A 30 -24.82 -43.93 23.36
C HIS A 30 -24.21 -43.07 24.47
N GLU A 31 -23.77 -43.78 25.49
CA GLU A 31 -22.96 -43.32 26.60
C GLU A 31 -21.67 -42.64 26.10
N GLY A 32 -21.17 -41.71 26.91
CA GLY A 32 -20.08 -40.81 26.59
C GLY A 32 -18.82 -41.47 26.06
N MET A 33 -18.30 -40.89 24.98
CA MET A 33 -16.87 -40.92 24.69
C MET A 33 -16.30 -39.55 25.07
N ASP A 34 -15.51 -39.58 26.13
CA ASP A 34 -14.56 -38.56 26.54
C ASP A 34 -13.55 -38.35 25.41
N HIS A 35 -13.76 -37.32 24.59
CA HIS A 35 -12.80 -36.91 23.59
C HIS A 35 -11.71 -36.10 24.28
N GLY A 36 -10.74 -36.83 24.83
CA GLY A 36 -9.44 -36.28 25.18
C GLY A 36 -8.89 -35.48 24.01
N ASP A 37 -8.38 -34.31 24.36
CA ASP A 37 -7.54 -33.40 23.59
C ASP A 37 -6.57 -34.16 22.67
N MET A 38 -7.03 -34.45 21.45
CA MET A 38 -6.18 -34.95 20.38
C MET A 38 -5.75 -33.73 19.58
N GLU A 39 -4.52 -33.29 19.84
CA GLU A 39 -3.76 -32.40 18.98
C GLU A 39 -3.59 -33.09 17.61
N MET A 40 -4.55 -32.85 16.73
CA MET A 40 -4.58 -33.39 15.37
C MET A 40 -3.66 -32.55 14.50
N SER A 41 -2.35 -32.72 14.62
CA SER A 41 -1.39 -32.25 13.61
C SER A 41 -1.14 -33.37 12.59
N PRO A 42 -1.69 -33.31 11.36
CA PRO A 42 -1.39 -34.31 10.34
C PRO A 42 0.10 -34.24 9.98
N GLY A 43 0.88 -35.22 10.42
CA GLY A 43 2.29 -35.37 10.05
C GLY A 43 3.32 -34.72 10.98
N GLY A 44 2.93 -34.24 12.17
CA GLY A 44 3.89 -33.73 13.18
C GLY A 44 4.62 -32.45 12.77
N ILE A 45 4.10 -31.74 11.78
CA ILE A 45 4.54 -30.39 11.42
C ILE A 45 3.64 -29.43 12.22
N PRO A 46 4.21 -28.58 13.09
CA PRO A 46 3.41 -27.60 13.81
C PRO A 46 2.72 -26.68 12.82
N LEU A 47 1.39 -26.57 12.95
CA LEU A 47 0.57 -25.63 12.19
C LEU A 47 0.89 -24.20 12.67
N ALA A 48 0.73 -23.22 11.78
CA ALA A 48 0.92 -21.82 12.14
C ALA A 48 -0.09 -21.41 13.22
N GLU A 49 0.36 -20.67 14.23
CA GLU A 49 -0.48 -20.20 15.34
C GLU A 49 -1.43 -19.10 14.82
N GLY A 50 -2.75 -19.32 14.99
CA GLY A 50 -3.81 -18.42 14.53
C GLY A 50 -4.07 -17.24 15.48
N GLY A 51 -4.71 -16.18 14.98
CA GLY A 51 -5.30 -15.13 15.82
C GLY A 51 -6.82 -15.14 15.73
N GLU A 52 -7.50 -14.60 16.75
CA GLU A 52 -8.97 -14.61 16.86
C GLU A 52 -9.65 -13.79 15.74
N ASP A 53 -10.51 -14.42 14.94
CA ASP A 53 -11.36 -13.80 13.88
C ASP A 53 -12.83 -13.62 14.33
N ARG A 54 -13.60 -12.80 13.60
CA ARG A 54 -15.01 -12.41 13.88
C ARG A 54 -16.01 -13.57 13.81
N ASP A 55 -15.67 -14.69 13.20
CA ASP A 55 -16.50 -15.89 13.05
C ASP A 55 -16.07 -17.05 13.97
N GLY A 56 -15.00 -16.86 14.75
CA GLY A 56 -14.48 -17.87 15.69
C GLY A 56 -13.63 -18.96 15.04
N LEU A 57 -13.18 -18.79 13.79
CA LEU A 57 -12.20 -19.68 13.17
C LEU A 57 -10.80 -19.06 13.22
N GLU A 58 -9.80 -19.85 13.59
CA GLU A 58 -8.40 -19.41 13.56
C GLU A 58 -7.94 -19.21 12.11
N MET A 59 -7.55 -17.98 11.77
CA MET A 59 -7.00 -17.66 10.45
C MET A 59 -5.48 -17.82 10.45
N ASP A 60 -4.97 -18.55 9.44
CA ASP A 60 -3.53 -18.76 9.26
C ASP A 60 -2.77 -17.41 9.24
N VAL A 61 -1.77 -17.29 10.11
CA VAL A 61 -0.87 -16.13 10.14
C VAL A 61 0.30 -16.40 9.19
N LEU A 62 0.49 -15.52 8.20
CA LEU A 62 1.61 -15.58 7.26
C LEU A 62 2.65 -14.51 7.59
N GLN A 63 3.89 -14.95 7.83
CA GLN A 63 5.04 -14.06 8.01
C GLN A 63 5.65 -13.71 6.65
N VAL A 64 5.64 -12.43 6.29
CA VAL A 64 6.17 -11.93 5.00
C VAL A 64 7.23 -10.87 5.24
N ARG A 65 8.36 -10.99 4.53
CA ARG A 65 9.38 -9.94 4.43
C ARG A 65 9.25 -9.23 3.09
N LEU A 66 9.10 -7.91 3.13
CA LEU A 66 9.00 -7.04 1.97
C LEU A 66 10.25 -6.16 1.87
N GLY A 67 10.85 -6.10 0.69
CA GLY A 67 12.07 -5.33 0.43
C GLY A 67 13.36 -6.11 0.72
N PRO A 68 14.55 -5.50 0.56
CA PRO A 68 14.75 -4.11 0.13
C PRO A 68 14.73 -3.92 -1.40
N VAL A 69 14.67 -5.01 -2.16
CA VAL A 69 14.79 -5.04 -3.64
C VAL A 69 13.47 -5.33 -4.37
N LEU A 70 12.34 -5.11 -3.70
CA LEU A 70 11.04 -5.26 -4.36
C LEU A 70 10.88 -4.21 -5.48
N ARG A 71 10.22 -4.60 -6.57
CA ARG A 71 9.91 -3.69 -7.67
C ARG A 71 9.07 -2.52 -7.16
N ASP A 72 9.37 -1.29 -7.59
CA ASP A 72 8.65 -0.06 -7.23
C ASP A 72 8.51 0.13 -5.68
N TRP A 73 9.57 -0.24 -4.94
CA TRP A 73 9.64 -0.19 -3.48
C TRP A 73 10.69 0.82 -3.01
N PRO A 74 10.50 1.48 -1.85
CA PRO A 74 11.52 2.36 -1.28
C PRO A 74 12.83 1.60 -1.02
N ALA A 75 13.90 2.00 -1.71
CA ALA A 75 15.21 1.37 -1.58
C ALA A 75 15.71 1.39 -0.13
N GLY A 76 16.26 0.25 0.32
CA GLY A 76 16.78 0.08 1.68
C GLY A 76 15.70 -0.18 2.74
N LEU A 77 14.40 0.05 2.47
CA LEU A 77 13.35 -0.29 3.43
C LEU A 77 13.08 -1.80 3.42
N VAL A 78 13.01 -2.39 4.60
CA VAL A 78 12.50 -3.74 4.83
C VAL A 78 11.29 -3.64 5.76
N LEU A 79 10.17 -4.26 5.36
CA LEU A 79 9.04 -4.49 6.25
C LEU A 79 8.91 -5.97 6.58
N HIS A 80 8.86 -6.27 7.87
CA HIS A 80 8.46 -7.56 8.41
C HIS A 80 6.99 -7.47 8.76
N CYS A 81 6.14 -8.30 8.15
CA CYS A 81 4.70 -8.24 8.33
C CYS A 81 4.15 -9.60 8.74
N SER A 82 3.24 -9.58 9.71
CA SER A 82 2.30 -10.68 9.98
C SER A 82 1.02 -10.38 9.22
N LEU A 83 0.61 -11.28 8.32
CA LEU A 83 -0.63 -11.19 7.55
C LEU A 83 -1.67 -12.16 8.09
N GLN A 84 -2.93 -11.72 8.15
CA GLN A 84 -4.10 -12.58 8.28
C GLN A 84 -4.97 -12.38 7.04
N GLY A 85 -5.05 -13.40 6.20
CA GLY A 85 -5.57 -13.23 4.83
C GLY A 85 -4.69 -12.26 4.04
N ASP A 86 -5.27 -11.16 3.56
CA ASP A 86 -4.55 -10.09 2.85
C ASP A 86 -4.16 -8.91 3.75
N VAL A 87 -4.64 -8.86 5.00
CA VAL A 87 -4.47 -7.73 5.91
C VAL A 87 -3.19 -7.86 6.75
N ILE A 88 -2.43 -6.77 6.82
CA ILE A 88 -1.29 -6.63 7.73
C ILE A 88 -1.80 -6.38 9.16
N VAL A 89 -1.61 -7.35 10.06
CA VAL A 89 -2.02 -7.23 11.46
C VAL A 89 -0.89 -6.75 12.37
N GLU A 90 0.34 -7.08 12.02
CA GLU A 90 1.54 -6.59 12.67
C GLU A 90 2.58 -6.19 11.62
N ALA A 91 3.35 -5.15 11.90
CA ALA A 91 4.45 -4.73 11.06
C ALA A 91 5.63 -4.25 11.90
N GLN A 92 6.85 -4.49 11.39
CA GLN A 92 8.09 -3.90 11.90
C GLN A 92 8.89 -3.42 10.69
N ALA A 93 9.48 -2.23 10.80
CA ALA A 93 10.28 -1.65 9.71
C ALA A 93 11.75 -1.61 10.08
N GLU A 94 12.59 -1.89 9.10
CA GLU A 94 14.05 -1.84 9.19
C GLU A 94 14.59 -1.09 7.97
N LEU A 95 15.68 -0.35 8.15
CA LEU A 95 16.40 0.31 7.06
C LEU A 95 17.79 -0.31 6.90
N VAL A 96 18.01 -0.94 5.76
CA VAL A 96 19.29 -1.50 5.34
C VAL A 96 20.21 -0.35 4.90
N ASP A 97 21.43 -0.31 5.43
CA ASP A 97 22.48 0.69 5.14
C ASP A 97 22.25 2.14 5.61
N GLY A 98 21.57 2.34 6.75
CA GLY A 98 21.31 3.68 7.32
C GLY A 98 22.53 4.54 7.72
N ARG A 99 23.77 4.16 7.40
CA ARG A 99 24.99 4.84 7.89
C ARG A 99 26.15 5.01 6.89
N SER A 100 26.05 4.59 5.63
CA SER A 100 27.27 4.49 4.77
C SER A 100 27.16 5.10 3.38
N ARG A 101 26.32 6.12 3.18
CA ARG A 101 26.46 7.01 2.02
C ARG A 101 26.79 8.43 2.46
N GLN A 102 27.92 8.55 3.16
CA GLN A 102 28.70 9.78 3.18
C GLN A 102 29.21 10.00 1.75
N ASP A 103 29.08 11.24 1.27
CA ASP A 103 29.62 11.76 0.01
C ASP A 103 29.19 11.01 -1.26
N ASP A 104 28.02 11.39 -1.79
CA ASP A 104 27.99 11.79 -3.20
C ASP A 104 26.76 12.68 -3.49
N ASP A 105 27.07 13.85 -4.03
CA ASP A 105 26.26 15.02 -4.38
C ASP A 105 25.14 14.74 -5.41
N VAL A 106 24.17 13.88 -5.10
CA VAL A 106 22.94 13.76 -5.90
C VAL A 106 21.71 13.54 -5.02
N VAL A 107 21.43 14.44 -4.09
CA VAL A 107 20.05 14.66 -3.64
C VAL A 107 19.47 15.77 -4.53
N GLY A 108 19.19 15.37 -5.76
CA GLY A 108 18.58 16.17 -6.80
C GLY A 108 17.15 15.71 -7.11
N PRO A 109 16.41 16.48 -7.93
CA PRO A 109 15.02 16.19 -8.29
C PRO A 109 14.79 14.78 -8.87
N ALA A 110 15.82 14.15 -9.42
CA ALA A 110 15.78 12.78 -9.92
C ALA A 110 15.23 11.77 -8.90
N ARG A 111 15.57 11.90 -7.62
CA ARG A 111 15.11 10.96 -6.58
C ARG A 111 13.61 11.08 -6.30
N GLY A 112 13.11 12.32 -6.22
CA GLY A 112 11.67 12.58 -6.12
C GLY A 112 10.91 12.07 -7.35
N ILE A 113 11.49 12.23 -8.54
CA ILE A 113 10.90 11.70 -9.79
C ILE A 113 10.85 10.17 -9.79
N ASP A 114 11.84 9.49 -9.20
CA ASP A 114 11.85 8.02 -9.07
C ASP A 114 10.74 7.51 -8.14
N ASN A 115 10.48 8.21 -7.02
CA ASN A 115 9.37 7.90 -6.13
C ASN A 115 8.01 8.15 -6.80
N ILE A 116 7.88 9.23 -7.59
CA ILE A 116 6.69 9.48 -8.43
C ILE A 116 6.48 8.34 -9.43
N ALA A 117 7.55 7.88 -10.10
CA ALA A 117 7.47 6.76 -11.04
C ALA A 117 6.99 5.48 -10.35
N SER A 118 7.53 5.18 -9.18
CA SER A 118 7.15 4.00 -8.38
C SER A 118 5.67 4.06 -7.97
N LEU A 119 5.19 5.20 -7.46
CA LEU A 119 3.78 5.36 -7.08
C LEU A 119 2.84 5.26 -8.29
N LEU A 120 3.20 5.82 -9.44
CA LEU A 120 2.41 5.70 -10.67
C LEU A 120 2.35 4.24 -11.17
N ALA A 121 3.46 3.49 -11.06
CA ALA A 121 3.50 2.08 -11.43
C ALA A 121 2.62 1.24 -10.49
N LEU A 122 2.71 1.46 -9.17
CA LEU A 122 1.86 0.79 -8.18
C LEU A 122 0.37 1.11 -8.36
N ALA A 123 0.05 2.31 -8.83
CA ALA A 123 -1.32 2.70 -9.16
C ALA A 123 -1.81 2.14 -10.52
N GLY A 124 -1.00 1.33 -11.21
CA GLY A 124 -1.32 0.71 -12.49
C GLY A 124 -1.21 1.63 -13.69
N TRP A 125 -0.52 2.78 -13.58
CA TRP A 125 -0.34 3.73 -14.67
C TRP A 125 1.06 3.65 -15.28
N ASP A 126 1.37 2.48 -15.86
CA ASP A 126 2.70 2.12 -16.36
C ASP A 126 3.28 3.12 -17.37
N ASP A 127 2.47 3.63 -18.29
CA ASP A 127 2.93 4.64 -19.28
C ASP A 127 3.43 5.92 -18.62
N ALA A 128 2.72 6.38 -17.58
CA ALA A 128 3.10 7.58 -16.85
C ALA A 128 4.32 7.33 -15.96
N ALA A 129 4.44 6.13 -15.40
CA ALA A 129 5.65 5.71 -14.67
C ALA A 129 6.87 5.64 -15.60
N ALA A 130 6.73 5.08 -16.80
CA ALA A 130 7.80 5.03 -17.79
C ALA A 130 8.21 6.44 -18.26
N GLU A 131 7.26 7.36 -18.42
CA GLU A 131 7.57 8.77 -18.68
C GLU A 131 8.32 9.43 -17.54
N ALA A 132 7.90 9.22 -16.28
CA ALA A 132 8.60 9.73 -15.12
C ALA A 132 10.06 9.22 -15.07
N ARG A 133 10.31 7.93 -15.37
CA ARG A 133 11.68 7.38 -15.44
C ARG A 133 12.53 8.07 -16.52
N ARG A 134 11.96 8.34 -17.71
CA ARG A 134 12.66 9.10 -18.75
C ARG A 134 12.99 10.53 -18.30
N ILE A 135 12.04 11.20 -17.64
CA ILE A 135 12.24 12.57 -17.11
C ILE A 135 13.33 12.57 -16.04
N ARG A 136 13.39 11.55 -15.19
CA ARG A 136 14.47 11.36 -14.20
C ARG A 136 15.81 11.25 -14.91
N ASP A 137 15.90 10.45 -15.97
CA ASP A 137 17.14 10.29 -16.72
C ASP A 137 17.57 11.62 -17.38
N THR A 138 16.64 12.36 -17.97
CA THR A 138 16.86 13.74 -18.45
C THR A 138 17.30 14.68 -17.33
N ALA A 139 16.82 14.51 -16.10
CA ALA A 139 17.21 15.33 -14.95
C ALA A 139 18.61 15.00 -14.41
N LEU A 140 19.12 13.79 -14.67
CA LEU A 140 20.49 13.38 -14.32
C LEU A 140 21.50 13.83 -15.39
N GLU A 141 21.09 13.83 -16.66
CA GLU A 141 21.86 14.40 -17.75
C GLU A 141 21.86 15.93 -17.60
N SER A 142 22.95 16.49 -17.07
CA SER A 142 23.08 17.94 -16.82
C SER A 142 22.93 18.74 -18.13
N GLY A 143 21.70 19.16 -18.46
CA GLY A 143 21.38 19.82 -19.72
C GLY A 143 20.02 20.53 -19.74
N GLU A 144 20.07 21.83 -20.04
CA GLU A 144 19.04 22.68 -20.67
C GLU A 144 17.56 22.52 -20.28
N GLY A 145 17.23 22.30 -19.01
CA GLY A 145 15.86 22.52 -18.47
C GLY A 145 14.72 21.70 -19.10
N ALA A 146 15.02 20.76 -20.00
CA ALA A 146 14.05 19.94 -20.72
C ALA A 146 13.19 19.13 -19.76
N ALA A 147 13.84 18.53 -18.75
CA ALA A 147 13.20 17.79 -17.66
C ALA A 147 12.11 18.61 -16.96
N GLY A 148 12.30 19.92 -16.78
CA GLY A 148 11.32 20.79 -16.13
C GLY A 148 10.03 20.90 -16.96
N SER A 149 10.16 21.10 -18.27
CA SER A 149 9.02 21.18 -19.19
C SER A 149 8.25 19.85 -19.30
N GLU A 150 8.97 18.73 -19.29
CA GLU A 150 8.39 17.39 -19.34
C GLU A 150 7.69 17.01 -18.05
N LEU A 151 8.31 17.28 -16.90
CA LEU A 151 7.73 17.05 -15.58
C LEU A 151 6.45 17.88 -15.39
N GLU A 152 6.46 19.11 -15.86
CA GLU A 152 5.30 19.99 -15.84
C GLU A 152 4.14 19.45 -16.72
N ARG A 153 4.46 18.85 -17.88
CA ARG A 153 3.45 18.15 -18.72
C ARG A 153 2.89 16.93 -17.99
N LEU A 154 3.74 16.10 -17.39
CA LEU A 154 3.33 14.95 -16.58
C LEU A 154 2.42 15.38 -15.42
N ARG A 155 2.82 16.41 -14.66
CA ARG A 155 2.03 16.96 -13.54
C ARG A 155 0.63 17.35 -13.97
N ARG A 156 0.49 18.06 -15.09
CA ARG A 156 -0.82 18.45 -15.62
C ARG A 156 -1.67 17.25 -16.03
N ARG A 157 -1.06 16.21 -16.59
CA ARG A 157 -1.76 14.97 -16.96
C ARG A 157 -2.24 14.22 -15.72
N VAL A 158 -1.40 14.12 -14.68
CA VAL A 158 -1.78 13.54 -13.38
C VAL A 158 -2.95 14.31 -12.76
N ARG A 159 -2.88 15.64 -12.70
CA ARG A 159 -3.96 16.49 -12.13
C ARG A 159 -5.29 16.39 -12.87
N ARG A 160 -5.27 16.02 -14.16
CA ARG A 160 -6.47 15.85 -15.00
C ARG A 160 -7.02 14.43 -14.99
N SER A 161 -6.30 13.46 -14.43
CA SER A 161 -6.71 12.06 -14.40
C SER A 161 -7.73 11.81 -13.29
N TRP A 162 -8.99 11.72 -13.67
CA TRP A 162 -10.07 11.38 -12.74
C TRP A 162 -9.95 9.97 -12.19
N THR A 163 -9.50 9.00 -13.01
CA THR A 163 -9.34 7.61 -12.59
C THR A 163 -8.25 7.47 -11.53
N LEU A 164 -7.09 8.09 -11.75
CA LEU A 164 -6.01 8.08 -10.75
C LEU A 164 -6.42 8.80 -9.47
N ARG A 165 -7.08 9.96 -9.61
CA ARG A 165 -7.59 10.67 -8.45
C ARG A 165 -8.57 9.81 -7.66
N TRP A 166 -9.47 9.11 -8.35
CA TRP A 166 -10.46 8.26 -7.68
C TRP A 166 -9.81 7.05 -6.99
N SER A 167 -8.81 6.42 -7.60
CA SER A 167 -8.14 5.24 -7.02
C SER A 167 -7.28 5.54 -5.80
N LEU A 168 -6.66 6.72 -5.75
CA LEU A 168 -5.75 7.09 -4.64
C LEU A 168 -6.44 7.92 -3.54
N ARG A 169 -7.64 8.43 -3.81
CA ARG A 169 -8.37 9.28 -2.86
C ARG A 169 -8.80 8.49 -1.63
N GLY A 170 -8.57 9.07 -0.45
CA GLY A 170 -8.87 8.45 0.84
C GLY A 170 -7.88 7.37 1.28
N VAL A 171 -6.97 6.92 0.41
CA VAL A 171 -5.95 5.92 0.76
C VAL A 171 -4.98 6.52 1.77
N ARG A 172 -5.00 5.98 3.00
CA ARG A 172 -4.28 6.46 4.19
C ARG A 172 -4.26 7.98 4.29
N ARG A 173 -5.43 8.55 4.57
CA ARG A 173 -5.58 9.96 4.88
C ARG A 173 -4.95 10.27 6.24
N LEU A 174 -4.06 11.25 6.27
CA LEU A 174 -3.41 11.74 7.48
C LEU A 174 -3.86 13.16 7.75
N SER A 175 -4.36 13.41 8.95
CA SER A 175 -4.60 14.77 9.45
C SER A 175 -3.30 15.42 9.91
N ASP A 176 -3.29 16.76 10.01
CA ASP A 176 -2.15 17.51 10.57
C ASP A 176 -1.77 17.01 11.97
N LYS A 177 -2.77 16.72 12.81
CA LYS A 177 -2.56 16.19 14.17
C LYS A 177 -1.86 14.83 14.13
N GLU A 178 -2.27 13.95 13.22
CA GLU A 178 -1.69 12.61 13.08
C GLU A 178 -0.28 12.66 12.50
N ALA A 179 -0.04 13.53 11.53
CA ALA A 179 1.28 13.77 10.96
C ALA A 179 2.23 14.31 12.05
N HIS A 180 1.81 15.34 12.79
CA HIS A 180 2.58 15.91 13.89
C HIS A 180 2.84 14.90 15.02
N ALA A 181 1.82 14.15 15.45
CA ALA A 181 1.98 13.13 16.50
C ALA A 181 3.01 12.06 16.11
N ARG A 182 3.14 11.77 14.81
CA ARG A 182 4.08 10.79 14.25
C ARG A 182 5.36 11.44 13.70
N ARG A 183 5.58 12.74 13.94
CA ARG A 183 6.74 13.49 13.42
C ARG A 183 6.95 13.29 11.91
N LEU A 184 5.86 13.13 11.18
CA LEU A 184 5.86 13.07 9.73
C LEU A 184 6.03 14.50 9.18
N PRO A 185 6.62 14.64 7.99
CA PRO A 185 6.76 15.94 7.36
C PRO A 185 5.36 16.53 7.05
N ALA A 186 5.26 17.85 6.97
CA ALA A 186 4.00 18.53 6.69
C ALA A 186 3.38 18.11 5.35
N ASP A 187 4.20 17.69 4.40
CA ASP A 187 3.77 17.20 3.10
C ASP A 187 3.26 15.74 3.10
N ALA A 188 3.32 15.03 4.24
CA ALA A 188 2.65 13.74 4.41
C ALA A 188 1.14 13.86 4.70
N VAL A 189 0.68 15.07 5.04
CA VAL A 189 -0.74 15.37 5.31
C VAL A 189 -1.58 15.16 4.04
N GLY A 190 -2.81 14.72 4.23
CA GLY A 190 -3.73 14.39 3.15
C GLY A 190 -3.74 12.90 2.85
N ASP A 191 -4.38 12.53 1.74
CA ASP A 191 -4.36 11.14 1.25
C ASP A 191 -3.20 10.89 0.27
N THR A 192 -3.13 9.67 -0.25
CA THR A 192 -2.06 9.26 -1.17
C THR A 192 -2.04 10.10 -2.46
N TYR A 193 -3.20 10.60 -2.92
CA TYR A 193 -3.25 11.51 -4.06
C TYR A 193 -2.70 12.88 -3.71
N ASP A 194 -3.08 13.45 -2.56
CA ASP A 194 -2.56 14.74 -2.09
C ASP A 194 -1.03 14.71 -1.99
N ARG A 195 -0.47 13.62 -1.44
CA ARG A 195 0.98 13.40 -1.36
C ARG A 195 1.65 13.27 -2.74
N LEU A 196 1.03 12.57 -3.69
CA LEU A 196 1.53 12.50 -5.08
C LEU A 196 1.63 13.89 -5.73
N ILE A 197 0.62 14.73 -5.53
CA ILE A 197 0.65 16.11 -6.05
C ILE A 197 1.76 16.92 -5.37
N GLY A 198 1.92 16.79 -4.05
CA GLY A 198 3.01 17.42 -3.31
C GLY A 198 4.40 17.01 -3.82
N MET A 199 4.63 15.72 -4.07
CA MET A 199 5.87 15.21 -4.67
C MET A 199 6.13 15.82 -6.05
N LEU A 200 5.11 15.90 -6.91
CA LEU A 200 5.24 16.52 -8.24
C LEU A 200 5.58 18.01 -8.15
N ASP A 201 4.95 18.74 -7.24
CA ASP A 201 5.23 20.17 -7.05
C ASP A 201 6.67 20.39 -6.55
N ARG A 202 7.14 19.58 -5.59
CA ARG A 202 8.53 19.60 -5.12
C ARG A 202 9.53 19.25 -6.22
N ALA A 203 9.25 18.20 -6.99
CA ALA A 203 10.13 17.78 -8.07
C ALA A 203 10.26 18.87 -9.14
N VAL A 204 9.17 19.57 -9.50
CA VAL A 204 9.22 20.71 -10.43
C VAL A 204 10.06 21.85 -9.86
N ALA A 205 9.88 22.18 -8.58
CA ALA A 205 10.69 23.20 -7.91
C ALA A 205 12.18 22.82 -7.88
N GLY A 206 12.48 21.56 -7.57
CA GLY A 206 13.84 21.02 -7.53
C GLY A 206 14.54 21.07 -8.89
N VAL A 207 13.85 20.69 -9.97
CA VAL A 207 14.40 20.80 -11.34
C VAL A 207 14.68 22.26 -11.69
N ALA A 208 13.77 23.18 -11.36
CA ALA A 208 13.97 24.60 -11.61
C ALA A 208 15.17 25.17 -10.83
N ALA A 209 15.32 24.79 -9.55
CA ALA A 209 16.46 25.20 -8.72
C ALA A 209 17.79 24.68 -9.29
N THR A 210 17.86 23.41 -9.67
CA THR A 210 19.06 22.84 -10.31
C THR A 210 19.42 23.54 -11.62
N ALA A 211 18.43 23.90 -12.44
CA ALA A 211 18.66 24.63 -13.69
C ALA A 211 19.14 26.07 -13.47
N ALA A 212 18.75 26.69 -12.35
CA ALA A 212 19.20 28.02 -11.96
C ALA A 212 20.62 28.02 -11.34
N GLY A 213 21.25 26.85 -11.20
CA GLY A 213 22.52 26.72 -10.49
C GLY A 213 22.39 26.90 -8.97
N ASP A 214 21.16 26.92 -8.45
CA ASP A 214 20.90 26.97 -7.01
C ASP A 214 21.02 25.54 -6.46
N THR A 215 22.25 25.15 -6.16
CA THR A 215 22.56 23.90 -5.47
C THR A 215 22.43 24.04 -3.95
N GLY A 216 22.08 25.23 -3.45
CA GLY A 216 22.21 25.57 -2.04
C GLY A 216 21.07 26.43 -1.53
N THR A 217 20.02 25.78 -1.04
CA THR A 217 19.47 25.88 0.33
C THR A 217 18.13 25.15 0.30
N ARG A 218 18.15 23.82 0.52
CA ARG A 218 16.92 23.19 1.03
C ARG A 218 16.65 23.87 2.36
N THR A 219 15.52 24.55 2.46
CA THR A 219 15.06 25.16 3.71
C THR A 219 15.25 24.14 4.82
N ASN A 220 16.13 24.47 5.77
CA ASN A 220 16.37 23.73 7.00
C ASN A 220 15.03 23.38 7.65
N ASP A 221 14.52 22.19 7.36
CA ASP A 221 13.39 21.61 8.07
C ASP A 221 13.98 20.76 9.19
N ALA A 222 14.54 21.48 10.16
CA ALA A 222 15.17 20.93 11.35
C ALA A 222 14.16 20.03 12.08
N GLY A 223 14.47 18.73 12.19
CA GLY A 223 13.73 17.77 13.02
C GLY A 223 13.17 16.52 12.31
N ARG A 224 13.59 16.22 11.07
CA ARG A 224 13.13 15.05 10.31
C ARG A 224 13.77 13.75 10.78
N THR A 225 13.29 13.15 11.87
CA THR A 225 13.57 11.73 12.15
C THR A 225 12.33 10.91 11.83
N LEU A 226 12.32 10.21 10.70
CA LEU A 226 11.29 9.22 10.45
C LEU A 226 11.60 7.99 11.29
N SER A 227 10.79 7.73 12.32
CA SER A 227 10.89 6.49 13.07
C SER A 227 10.37 5.34 12.21
N THR A 228 11.13 4.25 12.12
CA THR A 228 10.71 2.99 11.48
C THR A 228 9.42 2.46 12.11
N ASP A 229 9.22 2.64 13.41
CA ASP A 229 7.99 2.24 14.12
C ASP A 229 6.76 2.98 13.58
N HIS A 230 6.91 4.23 13.16
CA HIS A 230 5.80 4.98 12.57
C HIS A 230 5.43 4.46 11.18
N LEU A 231 6.40 4.01 10.38
CA LEU A 231 6.13 3.37 9.09
C LEU A 231 5.34 2.08 9.26
N ALA A 232 5.73 1.25 10.24
CA ALA A 232 5.01 0.04 10.59
C ALA A 232 3.54 0.34 10.96
N HIS A 233 3.31 1.30 11.85
CA HIS A 233 1.95 1.68 12.22
C HIS A 233 1.09 2.23 11.07
N LEU A 234 1.71 2.84 10.04
CA LEU A 234 0.98 3.34 8.87
C LEU A 234 0.50 2.23 7.93
N VAL A 235 1.08 1.04 8.00
CA VAL A 235 0.70 -0.09 7.13
C VAL A 235 -0.20 -1.12 7.81
N MET A 236 -0.25 -1.12 9.15
CA MET A 236 -1.20 -1.97 9.90
C MET A 236 -2.66 -1.70 9.49
N GLY A 237 -3.43 -2.77 9.38
CA GLY A 237 -4.82 -2.79 8.95
C GLY A 237 -5.02 -2.53 7.45
N LEU A 238 -3.95 -2.54 6.65
CA LEU A 238 -4.03 -2.45 5.19
C LEU A 238 -3.70 -3.78 4.55
N ASP A 239 -4.23 -3.97 3.35
CA ASP A 239 -3.68 -4.97 2.45
C ASP A 239 -2.29 -4.57 1.93
N LEU A 240 -1.57 -5.56 1.40
CA LEU A 240 -0.21 -5.38 0.91
C LEU A 240 -0.10 -4.36 -0.25
N ALA A 241 -1.07 -4.32 -1.16
CA ALA A 241 -1.03 -3.39 -2.30
C ALA A 241 -1.25 -1.95 -1.82
N THR A 242 -2.21 -1.75 -0.92
CA THR A 242 -2.46 -0.45 -0.30
C THR A 242 -1.27 0.01 0.55
N ALA A 243 -0.64 -0.88 1.33
CA ALA A 243 0.57 -0.57 2.08
C ALA A 243 1.71 -0.06 1.17
N ARG A 244 1.91 -0.69 0.01
CA ARG A 244 2.91 -0.26 -0.98
C ARG A 244 2.63 1.14 -1.51
N LEU A 245 1.38 1.44 -1.85
CA LEU A 245 0.96 2.78 -2.30
C LEU A 245 1.25 3.85 -1.23
N VAL A 246 0.93 3.53 0.03
CA VAL A 246 1.18 4.42 1.17
C VAL A 246 2.67 4.70 1.31
N LEU A 247 3.51 3.67 1.38
CA LEU A 247 4.96 3.84 1.55
C LEU A 247 5.60 4.61 0.40
N ALA A 248 5.21 4.31 -0.85
CA ALA A 248 5.72 5.02 -2.02
C ALA A 248 5.34 6.52 -2.02
N SER A 249 4.20 6.86 -1.41
CA SER A 249 3.74 8.26 -1.30
C SER A 249 4.41 9.06 -0.19
N LEU A 250 5.13 8.42 0.73
CA LEU A 250 5.76 9.10 1.86
C LEU A 250 7.13 9.68 1.54
N ASP A 251 7.71 9.39 0.36
CA ASP A 251 9.01 9.95 -0.03
C ASP A 251 10.11 9.70 1.01
N ILE A 252 10.16 8.46 1.54
CA ILE A 252 11.02 8.02 2.67
C ILE A 252 12.50 8.38 2.48
N HIS A 253 12.91 8.44 1.23
CA HIS A 253 14.24 8.80 0.78
C HIS A 253 14.65 10.26 1.03
N GLU A 254 13.74 11.21 0.81
CA GLU A 254 13.92 12.63 1.16
C GLU A 254 13.95 12.80 2.68
N LEU A 255 13.18 11.99 3.39
CA LEU A 255 13.12 12.00 4.85
C LEU A 255 14.42 11.54 5.51
N LEU A 256 15.05 10.51 4.94
CA LEU A 256 16.35 10.02 5.37
C LEU A 256 17.50 11.00 5.06
N ALA A 257 17.43 11.71 3.93
CA ALA A 257 18.46 12.68 3.56
C ALA A 257 18.54 13.86 4.55
N GLY A 258 17.40 14.30 5.09
CA GLY A 258 17.37 15.35 6.12
C GLY A 258 18.00 14.97 7.46
N GLN A 259 18.20 13.68 7.75
CA GLN A 259 18.85 13.21 8.98
C GLN A 259 20.37 13.40 8.95
N ALA A 260 21.00 13.18 7.80
CA ALA A 260 22.46 13.21 7.65
C ALA A 260 23.04 14.64 7.74
N GLU A 261 22.30 15.65 7.27
CA GLU A 261 22.77 17.06 7.29
C GLU A 261 22.84 17.65 8.72
N HIS A 262 22.14 17.07 9.70
CA HIS A 262 22.06 17.61 11.08
C HIS A 262 23.17 17.10 12.00
N GLU A 263 23.73 15.91 11.76
CA GLU A 263 24.74 15.29 12.64
C GLU A 263 26.14 15.92 12.47
N VAL A 264 26.39 16.54 11.32
CA VAL A 264 27.67 17.22 10.99
C VAL A 264 27.80 18.61 11.64
N SER A 265 26.71 19.17 12.19
CA SER A 265 26.69 20.50 12.81
C SER A 265 27.10 20.51 14.30
N HIS A 266 27.39 19.34 14.87
CA HIS A 266 27.89 19.20 16.24
C HIS A 266 29.26 18.51 16.25
N GLY A 267 30.28 19.20 15.73
CA GLY A 267 31.69 18.83 15.79
C GLY A 267 32.55 20.05 16.09
#